data_AF-A0A6I6CWJ0-F1
#
_entry.id   AF-A0A6I6CWJ0-F1
#
_cell.length_a   1.000
_cell.length_b   1.000
_cell.length_c   1.000
_cell.angle_alpha   90.00
_cell.angle_beta   90.00
_cell.angle_gamma   90.00
#
_symmetry.space_group_name_H-M   'P 1'
#
loop_
_entity.id
_entity.type
_entity.pdbx_description
1 polymer ?
#
loop_
_entity_poly.entity_id
_entity_poly.type
_entity_poly.pdbx_seq_one_letter_code
_entity_poly.pdbx_strand_id
1 'polypeptide(L)'
;MMLTASPLAESIRIRPRAVFVPEHSDTAANRFAFGYEIVIENDSDQPVTLTDRHWVIDHGNGCLKEVRGEGVVGEQPRILAGDRFSYRSGAVIESPAGRMWGDYGFVSDQGEVLRVTIPTFDLVAPAAFRSIQ
;
A
#
# COMPACT_ATOMS: atom_id res chain seq x y z
N MET A 1 -24.17 -13.72 10.03
CA MET A 1 -23.38 -13.23 11.18
C MET A 1 -22.39 -12.23 10.63
N MET A 2 -22.66 -10.93 10.74
CA MET A 2 -21.68 -9.91 10.30
C MET A 2 -20.60 -9.82 11.38
N LEU A 3 -19.36 -10.14 11.02
CA LEU A 3 -18.20 -9.80 11.84
C LEU A 3 -18.10 -8.27 11.79
N THR A 4 -18.43 -7.60 12.88
CA THR A 4 -18.12 -6.18 13.04
C THR A 4 -16.61 -6.02 13.05
N ALA A 5 -16.09 -5.09 12.24
CA ALA A 5 -14.68 -4.75 12.27
C ALA A 5 -14.29 -4.27 13.69
N SER A 6 -13.06 -4.58 14.11
CA SER A 6 -12.55 -4.11 15.41
C SER A 6 -12.53 -2.57 15.41
N PRO A 7 -13.08 -1.88 16.43
CA PRO A 7 -12.98 -0.43 16.56
C PRO A 7 -11.54 0.09 16.55
N LEU A 8 -10.59 -0.74 17.01
CA LEU A 8 -9.17 -0.43 16.97
C LEU A 8 -8.65 -0.44 15.53
N ALA A 9 -9.05 -1.41 14.72
CA ALA A 9 -8.69 -1.46 13.29
C ALA A 9 -9.25 -0.25 12.52
N GLU A 10 -10.46 0.20 12.85
CA GLU A 10 -11.08 1.41 12.25
C GLU A 10 -10.34 2.71 12.62
N SER A 11 -9.58 2.70 13.71
CA SER A 11 -8.78 3.83 14.18
C SER A 11 -7.38 3.90 13.54
N ILE A 12 -7.01 2.93 12.70
CA ILE A 12 -5.74 2.96 11.95
C ILE A 12 -6.03 3.43 10.52
N ARG A 13 -5.46 4.58 10.13
CA ARG A 13 -5.66 5.14 8.79
C ARG A 13 -4.44 4.93 7.90
N ILE A 14 -4.69 4.44 6.68
CA ILE A 14 -3.67 4.27 5.66
C ILE A 14 -3.87 5.30 4.55
N ARG A 15 -2.83 6.09 4.27
CA ARG A 15 -2.81 7.09 3.19
C ARG A 15 -1.71 6.78 2.19
N PRO A 16 -2.05 6.12 1.07
CA PRO A 16 -1.11 5.89 -0.02
C PRO A 16 -1.02 7.09 -0.96
N ARG A 17 0.16 7.30 -1.53
CA ARG A 17 0.38 8.21 -2.65
C ARG A 17 1.43 7.64 -3.59
N ALA A 18 1.12 7.56 -4.88
CA ALA A 18 2.06 7.13 -5.90
C ALA A 18 2.49 8.29 -6.81
N VAL A 19 3.69 8.17 -7.37
CA VAL A 19 4.25 9.05 -8.39
C VAL A 19 4.93 8.22 -9.47
N PHE A 20 4.73 8.60 -10.73
CA PHE A 20 5.44 7.99 -11.85
C PHE A 20 6.92 8.37 -11.83
N VAL A 21 7.80 7.43 -12.18
CA VAL A 21 9.25 7.62 -12.19
C VAL A 21 9.79 7.37 -13.60
N PRO A 22 9.89 8.42 -14.44
CA PRO A 22 10.29 8.28 -15.84
C PRO A 22 11.66 7.62 -16.02
N GLU A 23 12.62 7.98 -15.18
CA GLU A 23 14.02 7.51 -15.24
C GLU A 23 14.17 5.99 -15.05
N HIS A 24 13.21 5.35 -14.39
CA HIS A 24 13.19 3.90 -14.14
C HIS A 24 12.19 3.16 -15.04
N SER A 25 11.56 3.89 -15.96
CA SER A 25 10.56 3.37 -16.90
C SER A 25 11.15 3.14 -18.29
N ASP A 26 10.59 2.18 -19.01
CA ASP A 26 10.85 1.92 -20.42
C ASP A 26 9.50 1.70 -21.10
N THR A 27 8.95 2.76 -21.68
CA THR A 27 7.62 2.72 -22.30
C THR A 27 7.60 1.85 -23.55
N ALA A 28 8.73 1.70 -24.25
CA ALA A 28 8.84 0.82 -25.41
C ALA A 28 8.79 -0.67 -25.01
N ALA A 29 9.27 -0.99 -23.81
CA ALA A 29 9.18 -2.32 -23.22
C ALA A 29 7.94 -2.53 -22.32
N ASN A 30 6.96 -1.62 -22.35
CA ASN A 30 5.79 -1.63 -21.45
C ASN A 30 6.18 -1.76 -19.96
N ARG A 31 7.23 -1.07 -19.50
CA ARG A 31 7.65 -1.05 -18.10
C ARG A 31 7.44 0.35 -17.53
N PHE A 32 6.45 0.49 -16.66
CA PHE A 32 6.11 1.77 -16.03
C PHE A 32 6.41 1.68 -14.54
N ALA A 33 7.44 2.42 -14.10
CA ALA A 33 7.89 2.44 -12.71
C ALA A 33 7.17 3.53 -11.93
N PHE A 34 6.73 3.18 -10.72
CA PHE A 34 6.08 4.07 -9.78
C PHE A 34 6.78 3.97 -8.43
N GLY A 35 7.12 5.13 -7.86
CA GLY A 35 7.44 5.24 -6.45
C GLY A 35 6.15 5.49 -5.68
N TYR A 36 6.02 4.93 -4.48
CA TYR A 36 4.90 5.24 -3.60
C TYR A 36 5.37 5.51 -2.18
N GLU A 37 4.62 6.38 -1.50
CA GLU A 37 4.73 6.64 -0.07
C GLU A 37 3.44 6.17 0.60
N ILE A 38 3.58 5.42 1.69
CA ILE A 38 2.48 5.04 2.55
C ILE A 38 2.67 5.77 3.88
N VAL A 39 1.63 6.46 4.34
CA VAL A 39 1.53 6.98 5.70
C VAL A 39 0.51 6.16 6.46
N ILE A 40 0.90 5.67 7.63
CA ILE A 40 0.09 4.89 8.57
C ILE A 40 -0.08 5.75 9.81
N GLU A 41 -1.31 6.13 10.13
CA GLU A 41 -1.66 6.93 11.32
C GLU A 41 -2.39 6.03 12.31
N ASN A 42 -1.95 6.04 13.56
CA ASN A 42 -2.65 5.36 14.65
C ASN A 42 -3.42 6.40 15.47
N ASP A 43 -4.71 6.56 15.19
CA ASP A 43 -5.58 7.49 15.89
C ASP A 43 -6.29 6.85 17.10
N SER A 44 -5.89 5.64 17.47
CA SER A 44 -6.40 4.98 18.67
C SER A 44 -5.69 5.47 19.94
N ASP A 45 -6.13 4.94 21.08
CA ASP A 45 -5.53 5.14 22.39
C ASP A 45 -4.48 4.06 22.76
N GLN A 46 -4.16 3.15 21.84
CA GLN A 46 -3.29 2.00 22.08
C GLN A 46 -2.18 1.87 21.03
N PRO A 47 -0.95 1.48 21.42
CA PRO A 47 0.09 1.14 20.47
C PRO A 47 -0.25 -0.11 19.65
N VAL A 48 0.13 -0.10 18.37
CA VAL A 48 0.00 -1.25 17.46
C VAL A 48 1.32 -1.52 16.75
N THR A 49 1.60 -2.77 16.43
CA THR A 49 2.79 -3.19 15.66
C THR A 49 2.37 -3.79 14.34
N LEU A 50 2.90 -3.27 13.23
CA LEU A 50 2.65 -3.83 11.90
C LEU A 50 3.41 -5.16 11.75
N THR A 51 2.69 -6.23 11.40
CA THR A 51 3.26 -7.58 11.34
C THR A 51 3.54 -8.03 9.91
N ASP A 52 2.62 -7.77 9.00
CA ASP A 52 2.67 -8.27 7.62
C ASP A 52 1.87 -7.38 6.67
N ARG A 53 2.12 -7.57 5.38
CA ARG A 53 1.44 -6.88 4.29
C ARG A 53 0.94 -7.86 3.26
N HIS A 54 -0.18 -7.51 2.66
CA HIS A 54 -0.70 -8.11 1.45
C HIS A 54 -1.04 -7.00 0.47
N TRP A 55 -0.52 -7.13 -0.75
CA TRP A 55 -0.76 -6.22 -1.86
C TRP A 55 -1.39 -6.97 -3.01
N VAL A 56 -2.37 -6.35 -3.64
CA VAL A 56 -2.89 -6.69 -4.96
C VAL A 56 -2.52 -5.56 -5.92
N ILE A 57 -1.90 -5.92 -7.03
CA ILE A 57 -1.40 -4.99 -8.05
C ILE A 57 -2.12 -5.33 -9.35
N ASP A 58 -3.00 -4.44 -9.79
CA ASP A 58 -3.60 -4.45 -11.12
C ASP A 58 -2.70 -3.69 -12.08
N HIS A 59 -2.14 -4.42 -13.03
CA HIS A 59 -1.24 -3.87 -14.03
C HIS A 59 -1.98 -3.02 -15.08
N GLY A 60 -3.33 -3.07 -15.12
CA GLY A 60 -4.17 -2.35 -16.07
C GLY A 60 -4.29 -2.99 -17.45
N ASN A 61 -3.65 -4.15 -17.65
CA ASN A 61 -3.73 -4.97 -18.87
C ASN A 61 -4.51 -6.29 -18.63
N GLY A 62 -5.29 -6.36 -17.54
CA GLY A 62 -5.96 -7.58 -17.10
C GLY A 62 -5.10 -8.54 -16.27
N CYS A 63 -3.81 -8.23 -16.08
CA CYS A 63 -2.94 -8.99 -15.17
C CYS A 63 -3.06 -8.46 -13.73
N LEU A 64 -3.36 -9.36 -12.80
CA LEU A 64 -3.32 -9.13 -11.36
C LEU A 64 -2.13 -9.88 -10.76
N LYS A 65 -1.36 -9.22 -9.89
CA LYS A 65 -0.29 -9.84 -9.10
C LYS A 65 -0.53 -9.60 -7.62
N GLU A 66 -0.32 -10.65 -6.82
CA GLU A 66 -0.34 -10.55 -5.36
C GLU A 66 1.08 -10.59 -4.80
N VAL A 67 1.32 -9.79 -3.76
CA VAL A 67 2.58 -9.80 -3.00
C VAL A 67 2.24 -9.88 -1.52
N ARG A 68 2.82 -10.86 -0.83
CA ARG A 68 2.69 -11.05 0.62
C ARG A 68 4.07 -11.07 1.26
N GLY A 69 4.16 -10.59 2.49
CA GLY A 69 5.41 -10.67 3.25
C GLY A 69 5.32 -10.02 4.61
N GLU A 70 6.30 -10.32 5.45
CA GLU A 70 6.41 -9.75 6.79
C GLU A 70 6.83 -8.28 6.74
N GLY A 71 6.24 -7.49 7.63
CA GLY A 71 6.56 -6.10 7.82
C GLY A 71 6.34 -5.23 6.58
N VAL A 72 7.05 -4.12 6.55
CA VAL A 72 7.20 -3.20 5.41
C VAL A 72 8.67 -2.80 5.33
N VAL A 73 9.25 -2.77 4.12
CA VAL A 73 10.65 -2.36 3.88
C VAL A 73 11.70 -3.04 4.79
N GLY A 74 11.43 -4.25 5.27
CA GLY A 74 12.31 -5.00 6.17
C GLY A 74 12.11 -4.72 7.66
N GLU A 75 11.09 -3.94 8.02
CA GLU A 75 10.79 -3.53 9.39
C GLU A 75 9.36 -3.90 9.80
N GLN A 76 9.15 -4.10 11.11
CA GLN A 76 7.83 -4.24 11.75
C GLN A 76 7.63 -3.08 12.72
N PRO A 77 7.22 -1.89 12.23
CA PRO A 77 7.15 -0.69 13.06
C PRO A 77 6.07 -0.83 14.14
N ARG A 78 6.44 -0.48 15.38
CA ARG A 78 5.50 -0.20 16.47
C ARG A 78 5.10 1.28 16.43
N ILE A 79 3.82 1.55 16.28
CA ILE A 79 3.24 2.88 16.12
C ILE A 79 2.45 3.20 17.39
N LEU A 80 2.91 4.19 18.16
CA LEU A 80 2.26 4.60 19.40
C LEU A 80 0.90 5.24 19.12
N ALA A 81 0.08 5.35 20.16
CA ALA A 81 -1.18 6.09 20.12
C ALA A 81 -0.93 7.55 19.70
N GLY A 82 -1.65 8.03 18.69
CA GLY A 82 -1.51 9.37 18.11
C GLY A 82 -0.33 9.56 17.15
N ASP A 83 0.56 8.57 17.02
CA ASP A 83 1.74 8.67 16.16
C ASP A 83 1.47 8.20 14.73
N ARG A 84 2.45 8.47 13.85
CA ARG A 84 2.44 8.00 12.47
C ARG A 84 3.76 7.36 12.07
N PHE A 85 3.68 6.41 11.14
CA PHE A 85 4.83 5.83 10.45
C PHE A 85 4.69 6.09 8.94
N SER A 86 5.80 6.39 8.26
CA SER A 86 5.81 6.58 6.81
C SER A 86 6.96 5.84 6.16
N TYR A 87 6.72 5.19 5.03
CA TYR A 87 7.77 4.55 4.26
C TYR A 87 7.57 4.75 2.76
N ARG A 88 8.67 4.62 2.00
CA ARG A 88 8.69 4.69 0.54
C ARG A 88 9.17 3.38 -0.06
N SER A 89 8.57 3.00 -1.18
CA SER A 89 8.97 1.84 -1.97
C SER A 89 8.52 2.04 -3.43
N GLY A 90 8.58 1.01 -4.26
CA GLY A 90 8.19 1.11 -5.66
C GLY A 90 7.49 -0.13 -6.21
N ALA A 91 6.82 0.06 -7.33
CA ALA A 91 6.19 -0.98 -8.14
C ALA A 91 6.45 -0.71 -9.62
N VAL A 92 6.55 -1.78 -10.41
CA VAL A 92 6.62 -1.68 -11.88
C VAL A 92 5.42 -2.43 -12.45
N ILE A 93 4.64 -1.74 -13.26
CA ILE A 93 3.48 -2.32 -13.94
C ILE A 93 3.68 -2.31 -15.46
N GLU A 94 2.86 -3.11 -16.14
CA GLU A 94 3.00 -3.43 -17.57
C GLU A 94 2.14 -2.54 -18.47
N SER A 95 1.54 -1.49 -17.90
CA SER A 95 0.71 -0.52 -18.63
C SER A 95 0.87 0.88 -18.02
N PRO A 96 0.51 1.95 -18.77
CA PRO A 96 0.63 3.32 -18.29
C PRO A 96 -0.35 3.68 -17.17
N ALA A 97 -1.33 2.82 -16.88
CA ALA A 97 -2.30 3.01 -15.80
C ALA A 97 -2.58 1.67 -15.10
N GLY A 98 -2.50 1.65 -13.78
CA GLY A 98 -2.84 0.50 -12.96
C GLY A 98 -3.32 0.92 -11.59
N ARG A 99 -3.54 -0.04 -10.69
CA ARG A 99 -4.04 0.22 -9.34
C ARG A 99 -3.39 -0.71 -8.34
N MET A 100 -3.25 -0.24 -7.11
CA MET A 100 -2.82 -1.05 -5.99
C MET A 100 -3.81 -0.92 -4.84
N TRP A 101 -4.07 -2.02 -4.15
CA TRP A 101 -4.82 -2.09 -2.91
C TRP A 101 -4.34 -3.28 -2.09
N GLY A 102 -4.87 -3.44 -0.89
CA GLY A 102 -4.51 -4.59 -0.07
C GLY A 102 -4.85 -4.35 1.39
N ASP A 103 -4.01 -4.88 2.26
CA ASP A 103 -4.26 -4.89 3.68
C ASP A 103 -2.97 -5.13 4.47
N TYR A 104 -2.90 -4.53 5.66
CA TYR A 104 -1.85 -4.77 6.65
C TYR A 104 -2.41 -5.59 7.81
N GLY A 105 -1.57 -6.50 8.31
CA GLY A 105 -1.73 -7.08 9.63
C GLY A 105 -1.10 -6.20 10.70
N PHE A 106 -1.81 -6.06 11.82
CA PHE A 106 -1.25 -5.47 13.04
C PHE A 106 -1.54 -6.35 14.25
N VAL A 107 -0.74 -6.18 15.28
CA VAL A 107 -1.03 -6.70 16.63
C VAL A 107 -0.98 -5.55 17.64
N SER A 108 -1.97 -5.45 18.52
CA SER A 108 -1.92 -4.51 19.65
C SER A 108 -1.01 -5.02 20.76
N ASP A 109 -0.58 -4.14 21.67
CA ASP A 109 0.19 -4.58 22.86
C ASP A 109 -0.60 -5.56 23.76
N GLN A 110 -1.92 -5.62 23.62
CA GLN A 110 -2.79 -6.56 24.32
C GLN A 110 -2.95 -7.91 23.59
N GLY A 111 -2.32 -8.06 22.41
CA GLY A 111 -2.37 -9.28 21.60
C GLY A 111 -3.56 -9.35 20.64
N GLU A 112 -4.34 -8.27 20.48
CA GLU A 112 -5.42 -8.23 19.48
C GLU A 112 -4.84 -8.20 18.07
N VAL A 113 -5.26 -9.14 17.21
CA VAL A 113 -4.86 -9.18 15.81
C VAL A 113 -5.84 -8.38 14.97
N LEU A 114 -5.31 -7.43 14.21
CA LEU A 114 -6.09 -6.49 13.40
C LEU A 114 -5.76 -6.69 11.92
N ARG A 115 -6.76 -6.43 11.07
CA ARG A 115 -6.59 -6.31 9.62
C ARG A 115 -7.08 -4.94 9.18
N VAL A 116 -6.19 -4.17 8.56
CA VAL A 116 -6.47 -2.79 8.16
C VAL A 116 -6.33 -2.68 6.65
N THR A 117 -7.40 -2.27 5.98
CA THR A 117 -7.44 -2.13 4.52
C THR A 117 -6.55 -0.98 4.06
N ILE A 118 -5.77 -1.23 3.01
CA ILE A 118 -5.11 -0.19 2.23
C ILE A 118 -6.10 0.24 1.15
N PRO A 119 -6.55 1.51 1.13
CA PRO A 119 -7.48 1.97 0.12
C PRO A 119 -6.84 1.89 -1.26
N THR A 120 -7.64 1.60 -2.29
CA THR A 120 -7.16 1.58 -3.67
C THR A 120 -6.59 2.92 -4.08
N PHE A 121 -5.41 2.91 -4.68
CA PHE A 121 -4.81 4.09 -5.29
C PHE A 121 -4.29 3.79 -6.69
N ASP A 122 -4.31 4.83 -7.52
CA ASP A 122 -3.97 4.73 -8.92
C ASP A 122 -2.46 4.87 -9.15
N LEU A 123 -1.95 4.07 -10.06
CA LEU A 123 -0.61 4.16 -10.64
C LEU A 123 -0.76 4.71 -12.05
N VAL A 124 -0.66 6.03 -12.23
CA VAL A 124 -0.96 6.67 -13.52
C VAL A 124 0.23 7.47 -14.03
N ALA A 125 0.76 7.07 -15.18
CA ALA A 125 1.77 7.83 -15.89
C ALA A 125 1.16 9.13 -16.47
N PRO A 126 1.92 10.24 -16.54
CA PRO A 126 1.45 11.45 -17.22
C PRO A 126 1.12 11.20 -18.69
N ALA A 127 0.23 12.00 -19.27
CA ALA A 127 -0.25 11.82 -20.65
C ALA A 127 0.88 11.70 -21.69
N ALA A 128 1.98 12.43 -21.51
CA ALA A 128 3.15 12.37 -22.40
C ALA A 128 3.84 10.98 -22.48
N PHE A 129 3.57 10.09 -21.52
CA PHE A 129 4.12 8.74 -21.46
C PHE A 129 3.08 7.65 -21.78
N ARG A 130 1.85 8.06 -22.12
CA ARG A 130 0.82 7.15 -22.59
C ARG A 130 0.97 7.08 -24.10
N SER A 131 1.31 5.91 -24.65
CA SER A 131 1.44 5.75 -26.09
C SER A 131 0.19 6.29 -26.80
N ILE A 132 0.39 7.23 -27.72
CA ILE A 132 -0.67 7.66 -28.64
C ILE A 132 -0.79 6.49 -29.64
N GLN A 133 -1.76 5.61 -29.42
CA GLN A 133 -2.26 4.77 -30.51
C GLN A 133 -3.14 5.62 -31.42
#